data_AF-A0A3N1D5J0-F1
#
_entry.id   AF-A0A3N1D5J0-F1
#
_cell.length_a   1.000
_cell.length_b   1.000
_cell.length_c   1.000
_cell.angle_alpha   90.00
_cell.angle_beta   90.00
_cell.angle_gamma   90.00
#
_symmetry.space_group_name_H-M   'P 1'
#
loop_
_entity.id
_entity.type
_entity.pdbx_description
1 polymer ?
#
loop_
_entity_poly.entity_id
_entity_poly.type
_entity_poly.pdbx_seq_one_letter_code
_entity_poly.pdbx_strand_id
1 'polypeptide(L)'
;MRTWWARQRYAAGMTPVPGNHQRVADGLALVGKGLAPYVDKQMRARHGPQWLAARSKEDTARRGELVEHSLDDTPLMLRIITEDPVFGEQKVLPQPGVRVAGILLRVAGRLDGGSFTPAEEDHALRTMAQMLRLIGARKLAGEVHEMIKPPPPPLPRRRNNAQLVRRAVLGKKAAEAAEKGGGKSGSSQIRLTTLVVGALVVLVALQFISDDSSPDDPYEGKWAERKVGDQLVSKKDVALSDGKHVVLLEGKPHDGSFKGDVYFTAGALYATDKRLAILPDDGKPGFGDCAGIKDWLTVAEDELEKGRRICVVTDRGAVALLTVQSVRAKPRKVTFDLRVWKGERQD
;
A
#
# COMPACT_ATOMS: atom_id res chain seq x y z
N MET A 1 15.50 31.49 -22.58
CA MET A 1 15.04 30.12 -22.28
C MET A 1 14.79 29.40 -23.60
N ARG A 2 15.64 28.45 -23.99
CA ARG A 2 15.57 27.73 -25.27
C ARG A 2 15.20 26.28 -25.01
N THR A 3 14.03 25.86 -25.48
CA THR A 3 13.57 24.47 -25.52
C THR A 3 14.25 23.74 -26.69
N TRP A 4 15.10 22.76 -26.40
CA TRP A 4 15.64 21.81 -27.37
C TRP A 4 14.99 20.45 -27.12
N TRP A 5 14.06 20.06 -27.99
CA TRP A 5 13.56 18.68 -28.08
C TRP A 5 14.20 18.00 -29.28
N ALA A 6 14.96 16.93 -29.02
CA ALA A 6 15.60 16.13 -30.04
C ALA A 6 14.59 15.20 -30.74
N ARG A 7 14.47 15.35 -32.06
CA ARG A 7 13.85 14.38 -32.97
C ARG A 7 14.75 13.14 -33.09
N GLN A 8 14.34 12.01 -32.52
CA GLN A 8 14.84 10.70 -32.94
C GLN A 8 13.86 10.06 -33.93
N ARG A 9 14.40 9.65 -35.09
CA ARG A 9 13.69 8.90 -36.13
C ARG A 9 13.54 7.45 -35.66
N TYR A 10 12.31 7.02 -35.39
CA TYR A 10 11.99 5.60 -35.20
C TYR A 10 11.63 4.95 -36.52
N ALA A 11 12.16 3.74 -36.74
CA ALA A 11 11.86 2.90 -37.89
C ALA A 11 10.37 2.51 -37.91
N ALA A 12 9.76 2.54 -39.10
CA ALA A 12 8.34 2.31 -39.30
C ALA A 12 7.92 0.89 -38.91
N GLY A 13 6.95 0.76 -37.98
CA GLY A 13 6.17 -0.48 -37.84
C GLY A 13 5.66 -0.85 -36.45
N MET A 14 6.22 -0.31 -35.37
CA MET A 14 5.67 -0.45 -34.01
C MET A 14 5.29 0.92 -33.49
N THR A 15 4.02 1.14 -33.17
CA THR A 15 3.62 2.27 -32.33
C THR A 15 4.40 2.15 -31.02
N PRO A 16 5.24 3.12 -30.64
CA PRO A 16 6.04 3.02 -29.43
C PRO A 16 5.08 2.86 -28.25
N VAL A 17 5.22 1.73 -27.54
CA VAL A 17 4.75 1.66 -26.16
C VAL A 17 5.40 2.86 -25.46
N PRO A 18 4.66 3.74 -24.76
CA PRO A 18 5.29 4.85 -24.04
C PRO A 18 6.43 4.26 -23.22
N GLY A 19 7.66 4.72 -23.51
CA GLY A 19 8.85 4.16 -22.89
C GLY A 19 8.71 4.24 -21.38
N ASN A 20 9.23 3.25 -20.65
CA ASN A 20 9.10 3.13 -19.20
C ASN A 20 9.33 4.47 -18.46
N HIS A 21 10.25 5.28 -18.97
CA HIS A 21 10.50 6.64 -18.50
C HIS A 21 9.27 7.57 -18.53
N GLN A 22 8.52 7.60 -19.64
CA GLN A 22 7.29 8.39 -19.76
C GLN A 22 6.22 7.93 -18.77
N ARG A 23 6.04 6.60 -18.60
CA ARG A 23 5.08 6.05 -17.62
C ARG A 23 5.45 6.46 -16.19
N VAL A 24 6.74 6.43 -15.84
CA VAL A 24 7.22 6.94 -14.53
C VAL A 24 6.96 8.44 -14.40
N ALA A 25 7.22 9.24 -15.45
CA ALA A 25 6.97 10.68 -15.44
C ALA A 25 5.48 11.01 -15.26
N ASP A 26 4.60 10.33 -16.00
CA ASP A 26 3.14 10.47 -15.90
C ASP A 26 2.65 10.08 -14.50
N GLY A 27 3.20 9.00 -13.92
CA GLY A 27 2.92 8.58 -12.55
C GLY A 27 3.34 9.63 -11.52
N LEU A 28 4.51 10.26 -11.68
CA LEU A 28 4.98 11.33 -10.81
C LEU A 28 4.13 12.60 -10.94
N ALA A 29 3.58 12.90 -12.12
CA ALA A 29 2.64 13.99 -12.28
C ALA A 29 1.35 13.74 -11.47
N LEU A 30 0.84 12.50 -11.46
CA LEU A 30 -0.30 12.12 -10.62
C LEU A 30 0.02 12.22 -9.13
N VAL A 31 1.24 11.84 -8.72
CA VAL A 31 1.73 12.05 -7.35
C VAL A 31 1.72 13.53 -6.99
N GLY A 32 2.30 14.40 -7.83
CA GLY A 32 2.29 15.85 -7.62
C GLY A 32 0.89 16.41 -7.41
N LYS A 33 -0.05 16.04 -8.28
CA LYS A 33 -1.46 16.42 -8.18
C LYS A 33 -2.11 16.02 -6.86
N GLY A 34 -1.74 14.86 -6.30
CA GLY A 34 -2.21 14.41 -4.99
C GLY A 34 -1.51 15.11 -3.82
N LEU A 35 -0.20 15.34 -3.92
CA LEU A 35 0.61 15.93 -2.86
C LEU A 35 0.38 17.43 -2.71
N ALA A 36 0.24 18.18 -3.80
CA ALA A 36 0.10 19.63 -3.78
C ALA A 36 -0.96 20.15 -2.77
N PRO A 37 -2.24 19.73 -2.83
CA PRO A 37 -3.24 20.19 -1.86
C PRO A 37 -3.01 19.63 -0.46
N TYR A 38 -2.41 18.45 -0.32
CA TYR A 38 -2.11 17.84 0.97
C TYR A 38 -1.00 18.61 1.69
N VAL A 39 0.14 18.84 1.02
CA VAL A 39 1.30 19.56 1.55
C VAL A 39 0.94 21.00 1.85
N ASP A 40 0.28 21.71 0.92
CA ASP A 40 -0.12 23.11 1.13
C ASP A 40 -1.01 23.26 2.36
N LYS A 41 -1.98 22.36 2.56
CA LYS A 41 -2.83 22.39 3.76
C LYS A 41 -2.01 22.30 5.06
N GLN A 42 -1.07 21.36 5.15
CA GLN A 42 -0.29 21.14 6.37
C GLN A 42 0.72 22.28 6.60
N MET A 43 1.40 22.70 5.54
CA MET A 43 2.37 23.78 5.62
C MET A 43 1.72 25.12 5.93
N ARG A 44 0.53 25.41 5.38
CA ARG A 44 -0.24 26.60 5.77
C ARG A 44 -0.67 26.59 7.22
N ALA A 45 -1.09 25.44 7.73
CA ALA A 45 -1.48 25.30 9.13
C ALA A 45 -0.30 25.56 10.08
N ARG A 46 0.92 25.14 9.69
CA ARG A 46 2.13 25.28 10.52
C ARG A 46 2.85 26.61 10.36
N HIS A 47 3.03 27.05 9.12
CA HIS A 47 3.92 28.15 8.73
C HIS A 47 3.17 29.36 8.12
N GLY A 48 1.85 29.26 7.96
CA GLY A 48 1.00 30.32 7.41
C GLY A 48 0.87 30.33 5.88
N PRO A 49 0.03 31.21 5.32
CA PRO A 49 -0.31 31.22 3.88
C PRO A 49 0.86 31.55 2.95
N GLN A 50 1.92 32.16 3.47
CA GLN A 50 3.11 32.59 2.71
C GLN A 50 4.28 31.60 2.80
N TRP A 51 4.04 30.38 3.30
CA TRP A 51 5.09 29.39 3.53
C TRP A 51 5.93 29.08 2.27
N LEU A 52 5.31 29.01 1.09
CA LEU A 52 6.01 28.71 -0.16
C LEU A 52 6.93 29.86 -0.61
N ALA A 53 6.49 31.10 -0.42
CA ALA A 53 7.31 32.29 -0.68
C ALA A 53 8.47 32.40 0.32
N ALA A 54 8.22 32.09 1.60
CA ALA A 54 9.27 32.02 2.61
C ALA A 54 10.32 30.95 2.27
N ARG A 55 9.90 29.77 1.82
CA ARG A 55 10.81 28.70 1.38
C ARG A 55 11.62 29.10 0.15
N SER A 56 10.99 29.76 -0.82
CA SER A 56 11.67 30.28 -2.02
C SER A 56 12.76 31.29 -1.66
N LYS A 57 12.46 32.20 -0.71
CA LYS A 57 13.43 33.18 -0.19
C LYS A 57 14.60 32.51 0.53
N GLU A 58 14.34 31.51 1.37
CA GLU A 58 15.36 30.73 2.06
C GLU A 58 16.30 30.02 1.07
N ASP A 59 15.74 29.33 0.07
CA ASP A 59 16.52 28.61 -0.95
C ASP A 59 17.30 29.57 -1.85
N THR A 60 16.73 30.73 -2.18
CA THR A 60 17.42 31.80 -2.91
C THR A 60 18.63 32.30 -2.13
N ALA A 61 18.45 32.58 -0.83
CA ALA A 61 19.55 33.02 0.04
C ALA A 61 20.65 31.95 0.18
N ARG A 62 20.27 30.67 0.21
CA ARG A 62 21.20 29.55 0.32
C ARG A 62 22.00 29.29 -0.96
N ARG A 63 21.37 29.44 -2.13
CA ARG A 63 22.00 29.11 -3.43
C ARG A 63 22.65 30.31 -4.12
N GLY A 64 22.29 31.53 -3.72
CA GLY A 64 22.76 32.75 -4.39
C GLY A 64 22.12 32.98 -5.77
N GLU A 65 21.08 32.24 -6.12
CA GLU A 65 20.30 32.37 -7.36
C GLU A 65 18.82 32.50 -7.03
N LEU A 66 18.05 33.23 -7.85
CA LEU A 66 16.60 33.35 -7.65
C LEU A 66 15.94 31.97 -7.85
N VAL A 67 15.38 31.42 -6.79
CA VAL A 67 14.60 30.19 -6.80
C VAL A 67 13.14 30.52 -6.60
N GLU A 68 12.30 30.15 -7.58
CA GLU A 68 10.84 30.23 -7.47
C GLU A 68 10.27 28.83 -7.35
N HIS A 69 9.51 28.60 -6.27
CA HIS A 69 8.84 27.34 -6.03
C HIS A 69 7.38 27.37 -6.43
N SER A 70 6.88 26.25 -6.97
CA SER A 70 5.47 26.03 -7.28
C SER A 70 4.93 24.81 -6.55
N LEU A 71 3.63 24.79 -6.26
CA LEU A 71 2.94 23.59 -5.78
C LEU A 71 2.89 22.47 -6.83
N ASP A 72 3.08 22.81 -8.12
CA ASP A 72 3.14 21.84 -9.21
C ASP A 72 4.50 21.13 -9.32
N ASP A 73 5.50 21.56 -8.54
CA ASP A 73 6.82 20.93 -8.48
C ASP A 73 6.77 19.67 -7.58
N THR A 74 6.53 18.50 -8.19
CA THR A 74 6.51 17.21 -7.49
C THR A 74 7.80 16.95 -6.69
N PRO A 75 9.02 17.09 -7.26
CA PRO A 75 10.26 17.01 -6.49
C PRO A 75 10.29 17.88 -5.23
N LEU A 76 9.83 19.13 -5.31
CA LEU A 76 9.74 20.01 -4.15
C LEU A 76 8.76 19.47 -3.09
N MET A 77 7.56 19.05 -3.50
CA MET A 77 6.56 18.50 -2.57
C MET A 77 7.10 17.28 -1.83
N LEU A 78 7.79 16.38 -2.54
CA LEU A 78 8.44 15.21 -1.95
C LEU A 78 9.56 15.61 -0.98
N ARG A 79 10.37 16.61 -1.34
CA ARG A 79 11.43 17.14 -0.48
C ARG A 79 10.87 17.72 0.83
N ILE A 80 9.80 18.52 0.75
CA ILE A 80 9.14 19.09 1.93
C ILE A 80 8.67 17.99 2.89
N ILE A 81 8.06 16.93 2.36
CA ILE A 81 7.60 15.79 3.18
C ILE A 81 8.77 15.09 3.88
N THR A 82 9.96 15.05 3.26
CA THR A 82 11.14 14.43 3.84
C THR A 82 11.92 15.31 4.81
N GLU A 83 11.87 16.63 4.64
CA GLU A 83 12.71 17.58 5.38
C GLU A 83 11.96 18.30 6.50
N ASP A 84 10.66 18.58 6.34
CA ASP A 84 9.92 19.37 7.32
C ASP A 84 9.41 18.48 8.49
N PRO A 85 9.72 18.84 9.75
CA PRO A 85 9.33 18.07 10.92
C PRO A 85 7.82 17.93 11.10
N VAL A 86 6.99 18.78 10.46
CA VAL A 86 5.53 18.64 10.49
C VAL A 86 5.07 17.27 9.97
N PHE A 87 5.79 16.68 9.00
CA PHE A 87 5.44 15.38 8.44
C PHE A 87 6.02 14.21 9.24
N GLY A 88 7.17 14.39 9.89
CA GLY A 88 7.85 13.34 10.66
C GLY A 88 7.40 13.24 12.13
N GLU A 89 7.31 14.36 12.83
CA GLU A 89 7.10 14.41 14.29
C GLU A 89 5.62 14.50 14.65
N GLN A 90 4.83 15.28 13.91
CA GLN A 90 3.42 15.52 14.23
C GLN A 90 2.49 14.40 13.76
N LYS A 91 3.05 13.28 13.26
CA LYS A 91 2.31 12.09 12.80
C LYS A 91 1.25 12.40 11.73
N VAL A 92 1.43 13.50 11.00
CA VAL A 92 0.53 13.94 9.91
C VAL A 92 0.56 12.95 8.76
N LEU A 93 1.73 12.36 8.52
CA LEU A 93 1.94 11.25 7.60
C LEU A 93 2.46 10.04 8.39
N PRO A 94 1.97 8.81 8.11
CA PRO A 94 2.58 7.59 8.63
C PRO A 94 4.08 7.55 8.36
N GLN A 95 4.89 7.00 9.27
CA GLN A 95 6.34 6.85 9.10
C GLN A 95 6.75 6.25 7.74
N PRO A 96 6.02 5.25 7.19
CA PRO A 96 6.26 4.78 5.82
C PRO A 96 6.17 5.86 4.78
N GLY A 97 5.29 6.84 4.94
CA GLY A 97 5.05 7.89 3.98
C GLY A 97 6.24 8.82 3.79
N VAL A 98 6.91 9.22 4.88
CA VAL A 98 8.15 10.04 4.79
C VAL A 98 9.21 9.25 4.02
N ARG A 99 9.34 7.96 4.31
CA ARG A 99 10.29 7.09 3.63
C ARG A 99 9.95 6.86 2.15
N VAL A 100 8.67 6.62 1.85
CA VAL A 100 8.14 6.47 0.49
C VAL A 100 8.39 7.74 -0.31
N ALA A 101 8.15 8.91 0.28
CA ALA A 101 8.47 10.19 -0.33
C ALA A 101 9.96 10.31 -0.67
N GLY A 102 10.86 9.87 0.24
CA GLY A 102 12.29 9.83 -0.02
C GLY A 102 12.71 8.87 -1.14
N ILE A 103 12.02 7.73 -1.30
CA ILE A 103 12.23 6.83 -2.45
C ILE A 103 11.79 7.53 -3.74
N LEU A 104 10.60 8.14 -3.76
CA LEU A 104 10.07 8.83 -4.91
C LEU A 104 10.88 10.06 -5.31
N LEU A 105 11.51 10.75 -4.35
CA LEU A 105 12.41 11.87 -4.64
C LEU A 105 13.64 11.40 -5.43
N ARG A 106 14.19 10.22 -5.11
CA ARG A 106 15.27 9.60 -5.91
C ARG A 106 14.79 9.15 -7.29
N VAL A 107 13.57 8.63 -7.40
CA VAL A 107 12.95 8.28 -8.69
C VAL A 107 12.81 9.53 -9.56
N ALA A 108 12.31 10.64 -8.99
CA ALA A 108 12.16 11.90 -9.70
C ALA A 108 13.50 12.45 -10.18
N GLY A 109 14.54 12.43 -9.33
CA GLY A 109 15.89 12.87 -9.72
C GLY A 109 16.54 12.02 -10.81
N ARG A 110 16.09 10.78 -11.04
CA ARG A 110 16.55 9.94 -12.16
C ARG A 110 15.92 10.29 -13.51
N LEU A 111 14.85 11.10 -13.55
CA LEU A 111 14.17 11.44 -14.80
C LEU A 111 15.03 12.28 -15.75
N ASP A 112 15.96 13.09 -15.24
CA ASP A 112 16.74 14.04 -16.06
C ASP A 112 17.89 13.39 -16.88
N GLY A 113 18.04 12.06 -16.83
CA GLY A 113 19.10 11.39 -17.61
C GLY A 113 19.20 9.88 -17.43
N GLY A 114 18.33 9.25 -16.64
CA GLY A 114 18.30 7.81 -16.44
C GLY A 114 17.25 7.10 -17.28
N SER A 115 17.47 5.82 -17.55
CA SER A 115 16.44 4.89 -18.02
C SER A 115 15.89 4.04 -16.87
N PHE A 116 14.66 3.55 -17.02
CA PHE A 116 14.05 2.58 -16.12
C PHE A 116 13.94 1.23 -16.82
N THR A 117 14.48 0.19 -16.20
CA THR A 117 14.13 -1.19 -16.58
C THR A 117 12.65 -1.47 -16.27
N PRO A 118 12.01 -2.46 -16.90
CA PRO A 118 10.61 -2.80 -16.62
C PRO A 118 10.33 -3.09 -15.13
N ALA A 119 11.26 -3.78 -14.45
CA ALA A 119 11.12 -4.07 -13.02
C ALA A 119 11.22 -2.80 -12.14
N GLU A 120 12.12 -1.88 -12.47
CA GLU A 120 12.25 -0.60 -11.75
C GLU A 120 11.04 0.29 -11.97
N GLU A 121 10.50 0.32 -13.19
CA GLU A 121 9.27 1.04 -13.51
C GLU A 121 8.09 0.53 -12.68
N ASP A 122 7.85 -0.78 -12.70
CA ASP A 122 6.75 -1.41 -11.95
C ASP A 122 6.89 -1.11 -10.45
N HIS A 123 8.11 -1.19 -9.91
CA HIS A 123 8.39 -0.83 -8.52
C HIS A 123 8.11 0.65 -8.23
N ALA A 124 8.53 1.55 -9.12
CA ALA A 124 8.30 2.98 -9.00
C ALA A 124 6.79 3.31 -9.01
N LEU A 125 6.04 2.77 -9.97
CA LEU A 125 4.59 2.97 -10.08
C LEU A 125 3.84 2.41 -8.85
N ARG A 126 4.24 1.24 -8.33
CA ARG A 126 3.67 0.70 -7.06
C ARG A 126 3.92 1.64 -5.89
N THR A 127 5.13 2.19 -5.81
CA THR A 127 5.52 3.14 -4.75
C THR A 127 4.76 4.46 -4.86
N MET A 128 4.51 4.95 -6.09
CA MET A 128 3.67 6.13 -6.34
C MET A 128 2.22 5.90 -5.92
N ALA A 129 1.63 4.78 -6.31
CA ALA A 129 0.27 4.41 -5.89
C ALA A 129 0.18 4.28 -4.36
N GLN A 130 1.19 3.72 -3.72
CA GLN A 130 1.29 3.63 -2.27
C GLN A 130 1.31 5.02 -1.61
N MET A 131 2.13 5.95 -2.10
CA MET A 131 2.18 7.32 -1.58
C MET A 131 0.80 8.00 -1.65
N LEU A 132 0.14 7.88 -2.81
CA LEU A 132 -1.19 8.43 -3.04
C LEU A 132 -2.25 7.81 -2.10
N ARG A 133 -2.13 6.53 -1.75
CA ARG A 133 -2.99 5.89 -0.75
C ARG A 133 -2.74 6.44 0.66
N LEU A 134 -1.48 6.64 1.04
CA LEU A 134 -1.11 7.15 2.37
C LEU A 134 -1.65 8.55 2.64
N ILE A 135 -1.67 9.42 1.62
CA ILE A 135 -2.25 10.78 1.74
C ILE A 135 -3.78 10.81 1.49
N GLY A 136 -4.41 9.66 1.26
CA GLY A 136 -5.86 9.56 1.00
C GLY A 136 -6.31 9.88 -0.43
N ALA A 137 -5.41 10.11 -1.38
CA ALA A 137 -5.68 10.36 -2.79
C ALA A 137 -6.01 9.07 -3.57
N ARG A 138 -7.01 8.31 -3.11
CA ARG A 138 -7.34 6.95 -3.58
C ARG A 138 -7.66 6.86 -5.07
N LYS A 139 -8.31 7.88 -5.64
CA LYS A 139 -8.64 7.91 -7.08
C LYS A 139 -7.37 7.95 -7.94
N LEU A 140 -6.45 8.87 -7.62
CA LEU A 140 -5.16 8.99 -8.30
C LEU A 140 -4.30 7.74 -8.10
N ALA A 141 -4.34 7.13 -6.91
CA ALA A 141 -3.66 5.85 -6.67
C ALA A 141 -4.19 4.73 -7.59
N GLY A 142 -5.50 4.71 -7.84
CA GLY A 142 -6.11 3.79 -8.81
C GLY A 142 -5.64 4.05 -10.23
N GLU A 143 -5.56 5.32 -10.64
CA GLU A 143 -5.05 5.72 -11.97
C GLU A 143 -3.59 5.25 -12.16
N VAL A 144 -2.71 5.49 -11.19
CA VAL A 144 -1.33 4.97 -11.22
C VAL A 144 -1.29 3.44 -11.24
N HIS A 145 -2.19 2.78 -10.51
CA HIS A 145 -2.23 1.32 -10.48
C HIS A 145 -2.68 0.71 -11.83
N GLU A 146 -3.62 1.35 -12.53
CA GLU A 146 -3.98 0.95 -13.90
C GLU A 146 -2.80 1.09 -14.86
N MET A 147 -1.88 2.03 -14.61
CA MET A 147 -0.66 2.14 -15.41
C MET A 147 0.22 0.91 -15.29
N ILE A 148 0.22 0.17 -14.17
CA ILE A 148 1.06 -1.02 -13.95
C ILE A 148 0.59 -2.21 -14.80
N LYS A 149 -0.71 -2.30 -15.07
CA LYS A 149 -1.25 -3.46 -15.77
C LYS A 149 -0.68 -3.51 -17.19
N PRO A 150 -0.22 -4.68 -17.65
CA PRO A 150 0.18 -4.81 -19.04
C PRO A 150 -1.01 -4.40 -19.92
N PRO A 151 -0.77 -3.67 -21.03
CA PRO A 151 -1.85 -3.34 -21.95
C PRO A 151 -2.57 -4.63 -22.33
N PRO A 152 -3.91 -4.65 -22.34
CA PRO A 152 -4.65 -5.85 -22.67
C PRO A 152 -4.14 -6.36 -24.02
N PRO A 153 -3.96 -7.69 -24.19
CA PRO A 153 -3.50 -8.23 -25.44
C PRO A 153 -4.43 -7.72 -26.55
N PRO A 154 -3.89 -7.34 -27.73
CA PRO A 154 -4.73 -6.86 -28.82
C PRO A 154 -5.80 -7.91 -29.05
N LEU A 155 -7.08 -7.48 -28.94
CA LEU A 155 -8.21 -8.38 -29.16
C LEU A 155 -7.94 -9.13 -30.47
N PRO A 156 -8.06 -10.47 -30.50
CA PRO A 156 -7.79 -11.25 -31.69
C PRO A 156 -8.58 -10.60 -32.82
N ARG A 157 -7.86 -10.03 -33.78
CA ARG A 157 -8.41 -9.25 -34.89
C ARG A 157 -9.52 -10.11 -35.46
N ARG A 158 -10.78 -9.74 -35.20
CA ARG A 158 -11.97 -10.56 -35.47
C ARG A 158 -11.90 -10.92 -36.95
N ARG A 159 -11.31 -12.07 -37.25
CA ARG A 159 -11.17 -12.57 -38.61
C ARG A 159 -12.60 -12.65 -39.08
N ASN A 160 -12.91 -11.91 -40.15
CA ASN A 160 -14.27 -11.75 -40.66
C ASN A 160 -14.86 -13.14 -40.98
N ASN A 161 -15.39 -13.82 -39.97
CA ASN A 161 -16.12 -15.08 -40.04
C ASN A 161 -17.55 -14.82 -40.57
N ALA A 162 -17.72 -13.82 -41.43
CA ALA A 162 -18.95 -13.58 -42.18
C ALA A 162 -19.32 -14.81 -43.02
N GLN A 163 -18.35 -15.66 -43.39
CA GLN A 163 -18.60 -16.94 -44.06
C GLN A 163 -19.07 -18.07 -43.12
N LEU A 164 -18.73 -18.05 -41.83
CA LEU A 164 -19.15 -19.10 -40.87
C LEU A 164 -20.57 -18.87 -40.32
N VAL A 165 -21.00 -17.61 -40.20
CA VAL A 165 -22.36 -17.28 -39.74
C VAL A 165 -23.43 -17.61 -40.80
N ARG A 166 -23.11 -17.56 -42.11
CA ARG A 166 -24.04 -17.95 -43.18
C ARG A 166 -24.42 -19.44 -43.14
N ARG A 167 -23.56 -20.33 -42.61
CA ARG A 167 -23.90 -21.75 -42.44
C ARG A 167 -24.71 -22.04 -41.18
N ALA A 168 -24.55 -21.25 -40.11
CA ALA A 168 -25.29 -21.44 -38.87
C ALA A 168 -26.75 -20.92 -38.93
N VAL A 169 -27.01 -19.88 -39.73
CA VAL A 169 -28.37 -19.32 -39.88
C VAL A 169 -29.29 -20.21 -40.73
N LEU A 170 -28.74 -21.08 -41.59
CA LEU A 170 -29.52 -22.05 -42.37
C LEU A 170 -29.86 -23.34 -41.60
N GLY A 171 -29.20 -23.63 -40.47
CA GLY A 171 -29.46 -24.82 -39.66
C GLY A 171 -30.48 -24.62 -38.52
N LYS A 172 -30.80 -23.37 -38.17
CA LYS A 172 -31.59 -23.06 -36.96
C LYS A 172 -33.08 -22.78 -37.21
N LYS A 173 -33.56 -22.86 -38.45
CA LYS A 173 -35.00 -22.74 -38.78
C LYS A 173 -35.79 -24.04 -38.63
N ALA A 174 -35.19 -25.13 -38.17
CA ALA A 174 -35.86 -26.43 -37.98
C ALA A 174 -36.16 -26.79 -36.51
N ALA A 175 -35.81 -25.96 -35.53
CA ALA A 175 -35.95 -26.28 -34.10
C ALA A 175 -36.85 -25.32 -33.30
N GLU A 176 -37.54 -24.39 -33.97
CA GLU A 176 -38.51 -23.47 -33.33
C GLU A 176 -39.96 -23.86 -33.71
N ALA A 177 -40.33 -25.12 -33.41
CA ALA A 177 -41.72 -25.59 -33.55
C ALA A 177 -42.15 -26.58 -32.45
N ALA A 178 -41.54 -26.50 -31.28
CA ALA A 178 -42.02 -27.07 -30.02
C ALA A 178 -41.23 -26.30 -28.95
N GLU A 179 -41.81 -25.57 -28.02
CA GLU A 179 -42.71 -26.08 -27.00
C GLU A 179 -43.34 -24.86 -26.30
N LYS A 180 -44.67 -24.79 -26.35
CA LYS A 180 -45.50 -23.85 -25.60
C LYS A 180 -45.85 -24.48 -24.26
N GLY A 181 -45.94 -23.63 -23.23
CA GLY A 181 -46.59 -23.92 -21.94
C GLY A 181 -45.57 -23.93 -20.81
N GLY A 182 -45.76 -23.29 -19.66
CA GLY A 182 -46.91 -22.65 -19.05
C GLY A 182 -46.58 -22.46 -17.56
N GLY A 183 -47.36 -21.63 -16.85
CA GLY A 183 -47.39 -21.55 -15.38
C GLY A 183 -46.46 -20.47 -14.79
N LYS A 184 -46.98 -19.34 -14.32
CA LYS A 184 -47.69 -19.06 -13.04
C LYS A 184 -46.76 -18.95 -11.82
N SER A 185 -46.88 -17.76 -11.19
CA SER A 185 -47.08 -17.54 -9.76
C SER A 185 -45.93 -17.79 -8.79
N GLY A 186 -45.61 -16.77 -7.98
CA GLY A 186 -44.80 -16.96 -6.77
C GLY A 186 -44.19 -15.69 -6.20
N SER A 187 -45.04 -14.79 -5.71
CA SER A 187 -44.64 -13.75 -4.76
C SER A 187 -44.06 -14.37 -3.49
N SER A 188 -42.95 -13.84 -2.98
CA SER A 188 -42.64 -13.88 -1.54
C SER A 188 -41.79 -12.69 -1.15
N GLN A 189 -42.43 -11.79 -0.39
CA GLN A 189 -41.80 -10.77 0.42
C GLN A 189 -40.97 -11.44 1.52
N ILE A 190 -39.76 -10.96 1.78
CA ILE A 190 -39.07 -11.21 3.04
C ILE A 190 -38.98 -9.89 3.79
N ARG A 191 -39.64 -9.88 4.94
CA ARG A 191 -39.72 -8.80 5.91
C ARG A 191 -38.44 -8.70 6.74
N LEU A 192 -38.20 -7.46 7.17
CA LEU A 192 -37.40 -7.01 8.30
C LEU A 192 -37.44 -7.95 9.53
N THR A 193 -36.29 -8.12 10.18
CA THR A 193 -36.21 -8.31 11.63
C THR A 193 -35.09 -7.46 12.22
N THR A 194 -35.55 -6.48 12.98
CA THR A 194 -34.87 -5.65 13.97
C THR A 194 -34.38 -6.51 15.14
N LEU A 195 -33.17 -6.26 15.65
CA LEU A 195 -32.75 -6.79 16.96
C LEU A 195 -32.03 -5.70 17.78
N VAL A 196 -32.83 -5.12 18.67
CA VAL A 196 -32.60 -4.82 20.09
C VAL A 196 -31.24 -4.22 20.51
N VAL A 197 -31.39 -3.00 21.00
CA VAL A 197 -30.53 -2.26 21.92
C VAL A 197 -30.32 -3.05 23.21
N GLY A 198 -29.06 -3.31 23.56
CA GLY A 198 -28.63 -3.71 24.90
C GLY A 198 -27.59 -2.73 25.42
N ALA A 199 -28.00 -1.85 26.32
CA ALA A 199 -27.11 -1.03 27.12
C ALA A 199 -26.73 -1.79 28.40
N LEU A 200 -25.44 -1.87 28.75
CA LEU A 200 -25.00 -1.75 30.15
C LEU A 200 -23.49 -1.46 30.30
N VAL A 201 -23.24 -0.26 30.81
CA VAL A 201 -22.19 0.28 31.68
C VAL A 201 -21.19 -0.70 32.33
N VAL A 202 -19.87 -0.40 32.25
CA VAL A 202 -18.95 -0.34 33.42
C VAL A 202 -17.83 0.69 33.17
N LEU A 203 -17.75 1.65 34.08
CA LEU A 203 -16.63 2.57 34.33
C LEU A 203 -15.38 1.80 34.77
N VAL A 204 -14.26 1.96 34.05
CA VAL A 204 -12.91 1.89 34.65
C VAL A 204 -12.13 3.10 34.17
N ALA A 205 -12.26 4.19 34.94
CA ALA A 205 -11.25 5.23 34.98
C ALA A 205 -10.21 4.77 36.00
N LEU A 206 -9.04 4.32 35.55
CA LEU A 206 -7.81 4.20 36.34
C LEU A 206 -6.60 4.16 35.39
N GLN A 207 -5.79 5.22 35.48
CA GLN A 207 -4.34 5.28 35.20
C GLN A 207 -3.86 5.15 33.74
N PHE A 208 -3.94 6.25 32.98
CA PHE A 208 -2.95 6.57 31.94
C PHE A 208 -1.86 7.49 32.54
N ILE A 209 -1.04 6.91 33.41
CA ILE A 209 0.37 7.27 33.49
C ILE A 209 1.07 6.08 32.85
N SER A 210 1.13 6.08 31.52
CA SER A 210 2.05 5.24 30.81
C SER A 210 3.41 5.91 30.97
N ASP A 211 4.17 5.40 31.93
CA ASP A 211 5.60 5.65 32.04
C ASP A 211 6.20 5.54 30.62
N ASP A 212 6.75 6.64 30.09
CA ASP A 212 7.35 6.73 28.75
C ASP A 212 8.75 6.08 28.75
N SER A 213 8.91 5.06 29.59
CA SER A 213 10.05 4.16 29.69
C SER A 213 9.66 2.86 29.00
N SER A 214 9.54 2.91 27.67
CA SER A 214 9.65 1.68 26.87
C SER A 214 11.09 1.19 27.03
N PRO A 215 11.35 0.06 27.70
CA PRO A 215 12.72 -0.41 27.84
C PRO A 215 13.24 -0.84 26.47
N ASP A 216 14.53 -0.62 26.23
CA ASP A 216 15.27 -0.92 25.00
C ASP A 216 15.36 -2.43 24.64
N ASP A 217 14.53 -3.28 25.24
CA ASP A 217 14.41 -4.71 24.93
C ASP A 217 12.94 -5.18 25.05
N PRO A 218 12.28 -5.62 23.95
CA PRO A 218 10.90 -6.12 24.00
C PRO A 218 10.79 -7.45 24.78
N TYR A 219 11.92 -8.08 25.12
CA TYR A 219 12.01 -9.29 25.91
C TYR A 219 12.36 -9.08 27.37
N GLU A 220 12.58 -7.84 27.80
CA GLU A 220 12.87 -7.56 29.20
C GLU A 220 11.74 -8.11 30.10
N GLY A 221 12.12 -8.83 31.15
CA GLY A 221 11.18 -9.53 32.03
C GLY A 221 10.73 -10.89 31.50
N LYS A 222 9.45 -11.03 31.14
CA LYS A 222 8.74 -12.33 30.97
C LYS A 222 9.41 -13.31 29.99
N TRP A 223 10.19 -12.80 29.04
CA TRP A 223 10.75 -13.58 27.95
C TRP A 223 12.29 -13.62 27.96
N ALA A 224 12.93 -13.00 28.95
CA ALA A 224 14.39 -12.86 29.02
C ALA A 224 15.09 -14.23 28.98
N GLU A 225 14.59 -15.20 29.76
CA GLU A 225 15.17 -16.55 29.88
C GLU A 225 14.87 -17.49 28.71
N ARG A 226 13.98 -17.09 27.78
CA ARG A 226 13.62 -17.92 26.63
C ARG A 226 14.78 -17.98 25.64
N LYS A 227 14.96 -19.11 24.97
CA LYS A 227 16.00 -19.28 23.94
C LYS A 227 15.50 -18.78 22.59
N VAL A 228 16.43 -18.36 21.73
CA VAL A 228 16.11 -18.08 20.32
C VAL A 228 15.48 -19.32 19.69
N GLY A 229 14.39 -19.11 18.95
CA GLY A 229 13.56 -20.15 18.36
C GLY A 229 12.40 -20.64 19.27
N ASP A 230 12.39 -20.29 20.56
CA ASP A 230 11.27 -20.66 21.43
C ASP A 230 10.00 -19.96 20.97
N GLN A 231 8.92 -20.72 20.82
CA GLN A 231 7.59 -20.14 20.59
C GLN A 231 7.15 -19.42 21.89
N LEU A 232 6.77 -18.15 21.75
CA LEU A 232 6.36 -17.28 22.85
C LEU A 232 4.84 -17.11 22.88
N VAL A 233 4.24 -16.86 21.71
CA VAL A 233 2.82 -16.56 21.57
C VAL A 233 2.25 -17.32 20.38
N SER A 234 1.04 -17.86 20.55
CA SER A 234 0.23 -18.39 19.46
C SER A 234 -1.21 -17.96 19.68
N LYS A 235 -1.77 -17.18 18.76
CA LYS A 235 -3.14 -16.68 18.82
C LYS A 235 -3.83 -16.93 17.49
N LYS A 236 -5.11 -17.27 17.56
CA LYS A 236 -5.96 -17.41 16.38
C LYS A 236 -6.81 -16.16 16.19
N ASP A 237 -7.23 -15.93 14.96
CA ASP A 237 -8.22 -14.93 14.60
C ASP A 237 -7.89 -13.49 15.06
N VAL A 238 -6.61 -13.11 15.02
CA VAL A 238 -6.16 -11.74 15.31
C VAL A 238 -6.67 -10.82 14.21
N ALA A 239 -7.57 -9.92 14.60
CA ALA A 239 -8.31 -9.04 13.73
C ALA A 239 -7.66 -7.65 13.66
N LEU A 240 -7.06 -7.30 12.52
CA LEU A 240 -6.43 -6.00 12.31
C LEU A 240 -7.26 -5.15 11.33
N SER A 241 -7.83 -4.07 11.85
CA SER A 241 -8.63 -3.12 11.05
C SER A 241 -7.73 -2.04 10.45
N ASP A 242 -8.21 -1.37 9.40
CA ASP A 242 -7.50 -0.27 8.75
C ASP A 242 -7.11 0.83 9.75
N GLY A 243 -5.84 1.22 9.75
CA GLY A 243 -5.28 2.21 10.67
C GLY A 243 -4.92 1.67 12.06
N LYS A 244 -4.98 0.36 12.29
CA LYS A 244 -4.55 -0.29 13.54
C LYS A 244 -3.22 -1.04 13.38
N HIS A 245 -2.58 -1.32 14.52
CA HIS A 245 -1.33 -2.07 14.58
C HIS A 245 -1.38 -3.20 15.61
N VAL A 246 -0.46 -4.17 15.49
CA VAL A 246 -0.21 -5.25 16.46
C VAL A 246 1.24 -5.14 16.92
N VAL A 247 1.42 -5.21 18.25
CA VAL A 247 2.71 -5.53 18.86
C VAL A 247 2.77 -7.05 19.00
N LEU A 248 3.74 -7.70 18.36
CA LEU A 248 3.79 -9.15 18.19
C LEU A 248 3.77 -9.87 19.54
N LEU A 249 4.54 -9.39 20.51
CA LEU A 249 4.65 -10.02 21.83
C LEU A 249 3.39 -9.84 22.68
N GLU A 250 2.61 -8.79 22.44
CA GLU A 250 1.30 -8.63 23.07
C GLU A 250 0.22 -9.42 22.32
N GLY A 251 0.37 -9.54 21.00
CA GLY A 251 -0.57 -10.18 20.08
C GLY A 251 -1.97 -9.58 20.16
N LYS A 252 -2.09 -8.29 20.49
CA LYS A 252 -3.36 -7.55 20.55
C LYS A 252 -3.29 -6.38 19.56
N PRO A 253 -4.40 -6.09 18.84
CA PRO A 253 -4.49 -4.89 18.05
C PRO A 253 -4.66 -3.65 18.93
N HIS A 254 -3.92 -2.58 18.62
CA HIS A 254 -4.03 -1.27 19.26
C HIS A 254 -4.39 -0.21 18.21
N ASP A 255 -5.02 0.87 18.67
CA ASP A 255 -5.38 1.99 17.81
C ASP A 255 -4.15 2.82 17.43
N GLY A 256 -4.16 3.33 16.21
CA GLY A 256 -3.06 4.10 15.63
C GLY A 256 -2.16 3.26 14.73
N SER A 257 -1.34 3.92 13.92
CA SER A 257 -0.41 3.28 12.97
C SER A 257 1.05 3.32 13.44
N PHE A 258 1.29 3.75 14.68
CA PHE A 258 2.62 4.03 15.20
C PHE A 258 2.79 3.29 16.52
N LYS A 259 3.96 2.65 16.72
CA LYS A 259 4.37 1.81 17.87
C LYS A 259 4.13 0.29 17.75
N GLY A 260 3.44 -0.19 16.72
CA GLY A 260 3.33 -1.63 16.45
C GLY A 260 4.48 -2.20 15.65
N ASP A 261 4.64 -3.52 15.71
CA ASP A 261 5.56 -4.26 14.84
C ASP A 261 4.95 -4.45 13.45
N VAL A 262 3.63 -4.71 13.41
CA VAL A 262 2.86 -4.90 12.16
C VAL A 262 1.65 -3.97 12.17
N TYR A 263 1.39 -3.25 11.09
CA TYR A 263 0.17 -2.44 10.95
C TYR A 263 -0.49 -2.63 9.59
N PHE A 264 -1.80 -2.45 9.59
CA PHE A 264 -2.63 -2.59 8.40
C PHE A 264 -3.18 -1.21 8.05
N THR A 265 -2.78 -0.66 6.91
CA THR A 265 -3.27 0.64 6.46
C THR A 265 -3.45 0.70 4.96
N ALA A 266 -4.53 1.34 4.52
CA ALA A 266 -4.91 1.49 3.13
C ALA A 266 -4.95 0.16 2.34
N GLY A 267 -5.26 -0.95 3.01
CA GLY A 267 -5.35 -2.28 2.41
C GLY A 267 -4.04 -3.07 2.40
N ALA A 268 -2.92 -2.50 2.83
CA ALA A 268 -1.63 -3.19 2.85
C ALA A 268 -1.15 -3.47 4.27
N LEU A 269 -0.40 -4.57 4.45
CA LEU A 269 0.33 -4.88 5.67
C LEU A 269 1.75 -4.33 5.58
N TYR A 270 2.20 -3.80 6.69
CA TYR A 270 3.53 -3.23 6.82
C TYR A 270 4.16 -3.66 8.15
N ALA A 271 5.48 -3.79 8.14
CA ALA A 271 6.28 -3.84 9.35
C ALA A 271 7.00 -2.51 9.57
N THR A 272 7.21 -2.13 10.83
CA THR A 272 7.87 -0.86 11.18
C THR A 272 9.33 -0.81 10.68
N ASP A 273 10.02 -1.93 10.70
CA ASP A 273 11.40 -2.11 10.23
C ASP A 273 11.49 -2.74 8.83
N LYS A 274 10.35 -2.84 8.13
CA LYS A 274 10.19 -3.38 6.77
C LYS A 274 10.45 -4.87 6.59
N ARG A 275 10.67 -5.65 7.64
CA ARG A 275 11.02 -7.07 7.49
C ARG A 275 9.78 -7.95 7.37
N LEU A 276 8.93 -7.67 6.37
CA LEU A 276 7.89 -8.59 5.94
C LEU A 276 8.34 -9.40 4.75
N ALA A 277 7.92 -10.65 4.68
CA ALA A 277 8.07 -11.45 3.47
C ALA A 277 6.96 -12.47 3.34
N ILE A 278 6.57 -12.75 2.10
CA ILE A 278 5.61 -13.79 1.78
C ILE A 278 6.37 -15.12 1.70
N LEU A 279 5.92 -16.11 2.47
CA LEU A 279 6.42 -17.46 2.31
C LEU A 279 5.71 -18.17 1.14
N PRO A 280 6.44 -19.03 0.40
CA PRO A 280 5.83 -19.93 -0.57
C PRO A 280 4.86 -20.93 0.09
N ASP A 281 3.97 -21.50 -0.72
CA ASP A 281 2.89 -22.38 -0.26
C ASP A 281 3.32 -23.83 0.03
N ASP A 282 4.61 -24.13 -0.03
CA ASP A 282 5.17 -25.42 0.35
C ASP A 282 5.48 -25.49 1.87
N GLY A 283 5.33 -26.69 2.43
CA GLY A 283 5.78 -27.01 3.79
C GLY A 283 4.97 -26.45 4.96
N LYS A 284 5.41 -26.82 6.17
CA LYS A 284 4.89 -26.29 7.44
C LYS A 284 5.81 -25.16 7.87
N PRO A 285 5.38 -23.89 7.81
CA PRO A 285 6.24 -22.76 8.14
C PRO A 285 6.60 -22.79 9.63
N GLY A 286 7.88 -22.58 9.92
CA GLY A 286 8.45 -22.48 11.26
C GLY A 286 9.37 -21.29 11.42
N PHE A 287 10.05 -21.24 12.58
CA PHE A 287 10.98 -20.17 12.93
C PHE A 287 12.10 -19.99 11.89
N GLY A 288 12.76 -21.09 11.48
CA GLY A 288 13.88 -21.05 10.54
C GLY A 288 13.51 -20.46 9.18
N ASP A 289 12.28 -20.75 8.70
CA ASP A 289 11.78 -20.23 7.42
C ASP A 289 11.61 -18.71 7.47
N CYS A 290 11.15 -18.16 8.59
CA CYS A 290 10.98 -16.72 8.75
C CYS A 290 12.30 -16.00 9.09
N ALA A 291 13.13 -16.58 9.94
CA ALA A 291 14.38 -15.96 10.40
C ALA A 291 15.44 -15.89 9.29
N GLY A 292 15.43 -16.82 8.33
CA GLY A 292 16.40 -16.89 7.23
C GLY A 292 16.12 -15.98 6.03
N ILE A 293 15.01 -15.23 6.04
CA ILE A 293 14.62 -14.39 4.91
C ILE A 293 15.57 -13.20 4.79
N LYS A 294 15.92 -12.87 3.54
CA LYS A 294 16.77 -11.70 3.21
C LYS A 294 16.04 -10.66 2.38
N ASP A 295 15.06 -11.09 1.60
CA ASP A 295 14.29 -10.24 0.69
C ASP A 295 13.01 -9.77 1.37
N TRP A 296 13.05 -8.54 1.85
CA TRP A 296 11.94 -7.93 2.57
C TRP A 296 11.09 -7.04 1.67
N LEU A 297 9.77 -7.11 1.81
CA LEU A 297 8.80 -6.45 0.94
C LEU A 297 7.64 -5.82 1.72
N THR A 298 6.84 -5.01 1.05
CA THR A 298 5.53 -4.57 1.55
C THR A 298 4.47 -5.50 0.98
N VAL A 299 3.55 -5.99 1.81
CA VAL A 299 2.50 -6.91 1.36
C VAL A 299 1.26 -6.10 0.99
N ALA A 300 0.97 -5.99 -0.30
CA ALA A 300 -0.14 -5.23 -0.85
C ALA A 300 -1.49 -5.94 -0.65
N GLU A 301 -2.61 -5.21 -0.83
CA GLU A 301 -3.97 -5.71 -0.62
C GLU A 301 -4.29 -6.95 -1.47
N ASP A 302 -3.82 -6.96 -2.72
CA ASP A 302 -3.97 -8.05 -3.68
C ASP A 302 -3.13 -9.30 -3.34
N GLU A 303 -2.14 -9.17 -2.46
CA GLU A 303 -1.31 -10.29 -2.01
C GLU A 303 -1.87 -10.93 -0.73
N LEU A 304 -2.78 -10.25 -0.03
CA LEU A 304 -3.43 -10.71 1.21
C LEU A 304 -4.58 -11.67 0.90
N GLU A 305 -4.24 -12.88 0.50
CA GLU A 305 -5.22 -13.93 0.21
C GLU A 305 -5.38 -14.90 1.38
N LYS A 306 -6.53 -15.57 1.50
CA LYS A 306 -6.72 -16.60 2.54
C LYS A 306 -5.69 -17.71 2.37
N GLY A 307 -5.05 -18.08 3.48
CA GLY A 307 -3.96 -19.05 3.52
C GLY A 307 -2.58 -18.44 3.31
N ARG A 308 -2.49 -17.18 2.84
CA ARG A 308 -1.22 -16.48 2.63
C ARG A 308 -0.43 -16.44 3.94
N ARG A 309 0.83 -16.82 3.85
CA ARG A 309 1.78 -16.87 4.95
C ARG A 309 2.76 -15.71 4.85
N ILE A 310 2.84 -14.91 5.90
CA ILE A 310 3.67 -13.72 5.94
C ILE A 310 4.58 -13.83 7.16
N CYS A 311 5.88 -13.79 6.95
CA CYS A 311 6.85 -13.67 8.01
C CYS A 311 7.07 -12.20 8.35
N VAL A 312 7.24 -11.93 9.64
CA VAL A 312 7.73 -10.66 10.16
C VAL A 312 8.98 -10.98 10.96
N VAL A 313 10.03 -10.21 10.76
CA VAL A 313 11.15 -10.15 11.71
C VAL A 313 11.19 -8.73 12.25
N THR A 314 11.63 -8.54 13.49
CA THR A 314 11.87 -7.20 14.04
C THR A 314 13.36 -7.04 14.35
N ASP A 315 13.87 -5.82 14.24
CA ASP A 315 15.19 -5.41 14.76
C ASP A 315 15.35 -5.76 16.25
N ARG A 316 14.25 -5.65 17.00
CA ARG A 316 14.18 -6.03 18.40
C ARG A 316 14.15 -7.55 18.67
N GLY A 317 14.34 -8.35 17.63
CA GLY A 317 14.50 -9.79 17.74
C GLY A 317 13.21 -10.58 17.83
N ALA A 318 12.04 -10.06 17.44
CA ALA A 318 10.83 -10.86 17.30
C ALA A 318 10.71 -11.47 15.91
N VAL A 319 10.37 -12.76 15.85
CA VAL A 319 10.05 -13.43 14.59
C VAL A 319 8.62 -13.89 14.68
N ALA A 320 7.80 -13.53 13.71
CA ALA A 320 6.41 -13.92 13.66
C ALA A 320 6.00 -14.47 12.30
N LEU A 321 5.00 -15.33 12.34
CA LEU A 321 4.28 -15.80 11.18
C LEU A 321 2.82 -15.40 11.33
N LEU A 322 2.32 -14.66 10.34
CA LEU A 322 0.92 -14.39 10.14
C LEU A 322 0.37 -15.30 9.04
N THR A 323 -0.67 -16.06 9.34
CA THR A 323 -1.43 -16.81 8.34
C THR A 323 -2.75 -16.11 8.11
N VAL A 324 -2.94 -15.50 6.94
CA VAL A 324 -4.15 -14.75 6.59
C VAL A 324 -5.36 -15.70 6.58
N GLN A 325 -6.35 -15.42 7.41
CA GLN A 325 -7.60 -16.18 7.50
C GLN A 325 -8.70 -15.56 6.63
N SER A 326 -8.77 -14.23 6.60
CA SER A 326 -9.72 -13.52 5.74
C SER A 326 -9.29 -12.07 5.51
N VAL A 327 -9.69 -11.51 4.37
CA VAL A 327 -9.63 -10.08 4.07
C VAL A 327 -11.03 -9.58 3.74
N ARG A 328 -11.44 -8.49 4.38
CA ARG A 328 -12.71 -7.81 4.14
C ARG A 328 -12.41 -6.41 3.65
N ALA A 329 -13.08 -5.99 2.57
CA ALA A 329 -12.92 -4.65 2.02
C ALA A 329 -13.74 -3.57 2.76
N LYS A 330 -14.83 -3.94 3.45
CA LYS A 330 -15.73 -2.99 4.14
C LYS A 330 -16.35 -3.61 5.43
N PRO A 331 -15.99 -3.12 6.64
CA PRO A 331 -14.83 -2.27 6.90
C PRO A 331 -13.54 -2.98 6.46
N ARG A 332 -12.53 -2.21 6.05
CA ARG A 332 -11.23 -2.77 5.68
C ARG A 332 -10.62 -3.45 6.90
N LYS A 333 -10.43 -4.76 6.80
CA LYS A 333 -9.98 -5.61 7.90
C LYS A 333 -9.30 -6.85 7.35
N VAL A 334 -8.17 -7.20 7.93
CA VAL A 334 -7.53 -8.51 7.76
C VAL A 334 -7.63 -9.27 9.08
N THR A 335 -7.90 -10.57 9.00
CA THR A 335 -7.82 -11.49 10.14
C THR A 335 -6.73 -12.50 9.85
N PHE A 336 -5.86 -12.77 10.81
CA PHE A 336 -4.79 -13.75 10.69
C PHE A 336 -4.58 -14.57 11.96
N ASP A 337 -4.06 -15.78 11.81
CA ASP A 337 -3.46 -16.50 12.92
C ASP A 337 -2.03 -16.01 13.11
N LEU A 338 -1.65 -15.78 14.36
CA LEU A 338 -0.37 -15.22 14.74
C LEU A 338 0.43 -16.24 15.55
N ARG A 339 1.64 -16.58 15.09
CA ARG A 339 2.64 -17.30 15.88
C ARG A 339 3.88 -16.42 16.01
N VAL A 340 4.41 -16.32 17.22
CA VAL A 340 5.58 -15.49 17.53
C VAL A 340 6.61 -16.32 18.27
N TRP A 341 7.85 -16.20 17.83
CA TRP A 341 9.04 -16.81 18.41
C TRP A 341 10.00 -15.73 18.88
N LYS A 342 10.89 -16.11 19.80
CA LYS A 342 12.07 -15.32 20.11
C LYS A 342 13.07 -15.45 18.96
N GLY A 343 13.52 -14.34 18.41
CA GLY A 343 14.57 -14.24 17.42
C GLY A 343 15.84 -13.64 17.98
N GLU A 344 16.83 -13.52 17.11
CA GLU A 344 18.08 -12.82 17.41
C GLU A 344 17.85 -11.31 17.25
N ARG A 345 18.33 -10.55 18.23
CA ARG A 345 18.39 -9.09 18.13
C ARG A 345 19.43 -8.72 17.07
N GLN A 346 19.07 -7.77 16.20
CA GLN A 346 19.99 -7.23 15.21
C GLN A 346 20.35 -5.82 15.66
N ASP A 347 21.56 -5.67 16.19
CA ASP A 347 22.12 -4.38 16.61
C ASP A 347 22.51 -3.49 15.42
#